data_AF-A0A930DNR7-F1
#
_entry.id   AF-A0A930DNR7-F1
#
_cell.length_a   1.000
_cell.length_b   1.000
_cell.length_c   1.000
_cell.angle_alpha   90.00
_cell.angle_beta   90.00
_cell.angle_gamma   90.00
#
_symmetry.space_group_name_H-M   'P 1'
#
loop_
_entity.id
_entity.type
_entity.pdbx_description
1 polymer ?
#
loop_
_entity_poly.entity_id
_entity_poly.type
_entity_poly.pdbx_seq_one_letter_code
_entity_poly.pdbx_strand_id
1 'polypeptide(L)'
;DKMVLDEDGKPKLQYTDKDGNVSVGDYDLVPILDAFVEEHPDFAYHGHKAILAFTGYNGVLGYRTDETFDPNSPALDPKNKANPNIEEDKETVKKLTQALKSDGYEFASHSWGHINFSTRSLEAIQKDTDRWERNVEPLLPDPCEILLYPFGADIGDWHPYQSGQQDGKFDLLENAGFHYFCNVDSTQVWMQYGDQFLRQGRRNIDGYRLYESYIGKADRLSDLFDVKKVFDTRRPTPINWE
;
A
#
# COMPACT_ATOMS: atom_id res chain seq x y z
N ASP A 1 1.98 -13.84 -10.43
CA ASP A 1 2.84 -13.84 -9.23
C ASP A 1 2.03 -13.46 -8.02
N LYS A 2 2.36 -14.05 -6.87
CA LYS A 2 1.61 -13.91 -5.62
C LYS A 2 2.50 -14.20 -4.43
N MET A 3 2.15 -13.66 -3.28
CA MET A 3 2.81 -14.01 -2.03
C MET A 3 2.38 -15.42 -1.60
N VAL A 4 3.29 -16.18 -1.02
CA VAL A 4 3.06 -17.52 -0.47
C VAL A 4 3.79 -17.65 0.86
N LEU A 5 3.47 -18.69 1.63
CA LEU A 5 4.28 -19.07 2.79
C LEU A 5 5.21 -20.23 2.41
N ASP A 6 6.44 -20.20 2.89
CA ASP A 6 7.33 -21.37 2.82
C ASP A 6 7.01 -22.41 3.91
N GLU A 7 7.82 -23.46 3.99
CA GLU A 7 7.65 -24.57 4.95
C GLU A 7 7.77 -24.11 6.42
N ASP A 8 8.47 -23.01 6.66
CA ASP A 8 8.64 -22.39 7.98
C ASP A 8 7.57 -21.34 8.29
N GLY A 9 6.64 -21.11 7.35
CA GLY A 9 5.57 -20.12 7.50
C GLY A 9 6.02 -18.68 7.24
N LYS A 10 7.18 -18.45 6.61
CA LYS A 10 7.65 -17.11 6.25
C LYS A 10 7.08 -16.64 4.92
N PRO A 11 6.74 -15.35 4.77
CA PRO A 11 6.30 -14.80 3.50
C PRO A 11 7.41 -14.88 2.43
N LYS A 12 7.09 -15.50 1.30
CA LYS A 12 7.92 -15.58 0.09
C LYS A 12 7.12 -15.16 -1.13
N LEU A 13 7.78 -14.94 -2.26
CA LEU A 13 7.10 -14.59 -3.51
C LEU A 13 7.23 -15.71 -4.53
N GLN A 14 6.09 -16.06 -5.14
CA GLN A 14 6.07 -16.87 -6.34
C GLN A 14 6.39 -15.98 -7.55
N TYR A 15 7.41 -16.35 -8.30
CA TYR A 15 7.82 -15.72 -9.55
C TYR A 15 7.61 -16.65 -10.74
N THR A 16 7.07 -16.11 -11.82
CA THR A 16 6.92 -16.81 -13.10
C THR A 16 7.85 -16.17 -14.13
N ASP A 17 8.83 -16.93 -14.62
CA ASP A 17 9.77 -16.41 -15.62
C ASP A 17 9.14 -16.30 -17.03
N LYS A 18 9.90 -15.73 -17.97
CA LYS A 18 9.46 -15.55 -19.36
C LYS A 18 9.13 -16.86 -20.10
N ASP A 19 9.69 -17.97 -19.64
CA ASP A 19 9.51 -19.30 -20.23
C ASP A 19 8.37 -20.07 -19.53
N GLY A 20 7.72 -19.45 -18.52
CA GLY A 20 6.59 -20.00 -17.78
C GLY A 20 6.99 -20.85 -16.59
N ASN A 21 8.27 -20.92 -16.22
CA ASN A 21 8.71 -21.66 -15.05
C ASN A 21 8.34 -20.90 -13.78
N VAL A 22 7.80 -21.63 -12.81
CA VAL A 22 7.42 -21.09 -11.51
C VAL A 22 8.49 -21.41 -10.48
N SER A 23 8.92 -20.41 -9.72
CA SER A 23 9.82 -20.56 -8.58
C SER A 23 9.32 -19.75 -7.39
N VAL A 24 9.80 -20.07 -6.20
CA VAL A 24 9.50 -19.34 -4.96
C VAL A 24 10.81 -18.87 -4.34
N GLY A 25 10.86 -17.61 -3.91
CA GLY A 25 12.06 -17.02 -3.33
C GLY A 25 11.91 -15.56 -2.97
N ASP A 26 13.06 -14.92 -2.73
CA ASP A 26 13.16 -13.56 -2.20
C ASP A 26 13.20 -12.54 -3.34
N TYR A 27 12.09 -12.48 -4.10
CA TYR A 27 12.02 -11.73 -5.35
C TYR A 27 11.46 -10.30 -5.23
N ASP A 28 10.90 -9.94 -4.07
CA ASP A 28 10.25 -8.64 -3.86
C ASP A 28 10.47 -8.13 -2.43
N LEU A 29 9.95 -6.94 -2.14
CA LEU A 29 10.26 -6.13 -0.96
C LEU A 29 10.19 -6.89 0.37
N VAL A 30 9.11 -7.63 0.62
CA VAL A 30 8.89 -8.32 1.90
C VAL A 30 10.00 -9.35 2.19
N PRO A 31 10.19 -10.42 1.38
CA PRO A 31 11.21 -11.41 1.70
C PRO A 31 12.64 -10.86 1.62
N ILE A 32 12.90 -9.84 0.78
CA ILE A 32 14.21 -9.17 0.73
C ILE A 32 14.48 -8.42 2.05
N LEU A 33 13.46 -7.70 2.56
CA LEU A 33 13.56 -7.01 3.84
C LEU A 33 13.72 -7.99 5.00
N ASP A 34 12.98 -9.10 4.98
CA ASP A 34 13.07 -10.13 6.02
C ASP A 34 14.47 -10.75 6.08
N ALA A 35 15.03 -11.15 4.93
CA ALA A 35 16.40 -11.66 4.87
C ALA A 35 17.42 -10.64 5.40
N PHE A 36 17.25 -9.36 5.08
CA PHE A 36 18.10 -8.30 5.60
C PHE A 36 17.97 -8.14 7.13
N VAL A 37 16.75 -8.14 7.67
CA VAL A 37 16.50 -8.02 9.12
C VAL A 37 16.99 -9.24 9.89
N GLU A 38 16.96 -10.44 9.30
CA GLU A 38 17.55 -11.64 9.90
C GLU A 38 19.07 -11.52 10.08
N GLU A 39 19.76 -10.92 9.10
CA GLU A 39 21.20 -10.65 9.18
C GLU A 39 21.52 -9.41 10.05
N HIS A 40 20.58 -8.46 10.13
CA HIS A 40 20.71 -7.17 10.80
C HIS A 40 19.51 -6.86 11.72
N PRO A 41 19.38 -7.58 12.86
CA PRO A 41 18.20 -7.46 13.72
C PRO A 41 18.03 -6.07 14.36
N ASP A 42 19.09 -5.26 14.43
CA ASP A 42 19.07 -3.88 14.88
C ASP A 42 18.44 -2.91 13.88
N PHE A 43 18.22 -3.34 12.63
CA PHE A 43 17.49 -2.56 11.63
C PHE A 43 16.00 -2.37 12.01
N ALA A 44 15.38 -3.39 12.60
CA ALA A 44 13.96 -3.38 12.95
C ALA A 44 13.77 -2.94 14.41
N TYR A 45 13.55 -1.64 14.62
CA TYR A 45 13.29 -1.11 15.96
C TYR A 45 12.05 -1.77 16.58
N HIS A 46 12.24 -2.45 17.71
CA HIS A 46 11.21 -3.28 18.38
C HIS A 46 10.54 -4.33 17.45
N GLY A 47 11.25 -4.78 16.41
CA GLY A 47 10.71 -5.73 15.44
C GLY A 47 9.76 -5.13 14.41
N HIS A 48 9.50 -3.82 14.43
CA HIS A 48 8.67 -3.17 13.40
C HIS A 48 9.43 -3.06 12.08
N LYS A 49 8.78 -3.47 11.00
CA LYS A 49 9.33 -3.47 9.63
C LYS A 49 8.65 -2.38 8.80
N ALA A 50 7.79 -2.74 7.85
CA ALA A 50 7.15 -1.82 6.91
C ALA A 50 5.63 -1.77 7.07
N ILE A 51 5.04 -0.67 6.63
CA ILE A 51 3.58 -0.56 6.41
C ILE A 51 3.30 -0.93 4.95
N LEU A 52 2.47 -1.94 4.73
CA LEU A 52 2.02 -2.37 3.40
C LEU A 52 0.69 -1.70 3.06
N ALA A 53 0.70 -0.88 2.01
CA ALA A 53 -0.45 -0.15 1.52
C ALA A 53 -1.18 -0.95 0.43
N PHE A 54 -2.40 -1.40 0.69
CA PHE A 54 -3.14 -2.20 -0.29
C PHE A 54 -4.10 -1.38 -1.13
N THR A 55 -4.19 -1.75 -2.40
CA THR A 55 -5.25 -1.32 -3.30
C THR A 55 -6.17 -2.51 -3.58
N GLY A 56 -7.49 -2.30 -3.47
CA GLY A 56 -8.47 -3.39 -3.42
C GLY A 56 -9.03 -3.90 -4.75
N TYR A 57 -9.08 -3.07 -5.79
CA TYR A 57 -9.89 -3.35 -7.00
C TYR A 57 -9.52 -4.62 -7.78
N ASN A 58 -8.34 -5.18 -7.50
CA ASN A 58 -7.79 -6.37 -8.14
C ASN A 58 -7.60 -7.55 -7.16
N GLY A 59 -7.98 -7.36 -5.89
CA GLY A 59 -7.57 -8.16 -4.75
C GLY A 59 -6.15 -7.82 -4.26
N VAL A 60 -5.69 -8.51 -3.22
CA VAL A 60 -4.43 -8.21 -2.51
C VAL A 60 -3.45 -9.37 -2.52
N LEU A 61 -2.15 -9.08 -2.31
CA LEU A 61 -1.06 -10.08 -2.24
C LEU A 61 -0.95 -11.02 -3.46
N GLY A 62 -1.49 -10.60 -4.61
CA GLY A 62 -1.52 -11.38 -5.85
C GLY A 62 -2.72 -12.33 -6.00
N TYR A 63 -3.69 -12.26 -5.09
CA TYR A 63 -4.92 -13.05 -5.11
C TYR A 63 -6.11 -12.21 -5.58
N ARG A 64 -7.00 -12.80 -6.39
CA ARG A 64 -8.18 -12.11 -6.95
C ARG A 64 -9.35 -12.20 -5.98
N THR A 65 -9.27 -11.46 -4.87
CA THR A 65 -10.21 -11.51 -3.74
C THR A 65 -11.37 -10.50 -3.82
N ASP A 66 -11.36 -9.61 -4.80
CA ASP A 66 -12.42 -8.62 -5.00
C ASP A 66 -13.70 -9.25 -5.59
N GLU A 67 -14.87 -8.75 -5.14
CA GLU A 67 -16.19 -9.21 -5.59
C GLU A 67 -16.39 -9.18 -7.11
N THR A 68 -15.64 -8.34 -7.85
CA THR A 68 -15.71 -8.30 -9.32
C THR A 68 -15.07 -9.50 -10.02
N PHE A 69 -14.41 -10.40 -9.27
CA PHE A 69 -13.90 -11.68 -9.75
C PHE A 69 -14.76 -12.88 -9.28
N ASP A 70 -15.70 -12.69 -8.35
CA ASP A 70 -16.52 -13.77 -7.81
C ASP A 70 -17.63 -14.17 -8.81
N PRO A 71 -17.64 -15.41 -9.34
CA PRO A 71 -18.67 -15.86 -10.27
C PRO A 71 -20.10 -15.85 -9.69
N ASN A 72 -20.24 -15.81 -8.37
CA ASN A 72 -21.53 -15.77 -7.68
C ASN A 72 -21.94 -14.36 -7.25
N SER A 73 -21.07 -13.37 -7.41
CA SER A 73 -21.37 -11.98 -7.02
C SER A 73 -22.19 -11.26 -8.10
N PRO A 74 -23.21 -10.48 -7.72
CA PRO A 74 -23.89 -9.58 -8.67
C PRO A 74 -22.96 -8.48 -9.21
N ALA A 75 -21.79 -8.27 -8.58
CA ALA A 75 -20.79 -7.31 -9.00
C ALA A 75 -19.72 -7.89 -9.94
N LEU A 76 -19.81 -9.17 -10.32
CA LEU A 76 -18.90 -9.80 -11.29
C LEU A 76 -18.74 -8.93 -12.54
N ASP A 77 -17.50 -8.54 -12.86
CA ASP A 77 -17.22 -7.88 -14.13
C ASP A 77 -17.05 -8.94 -15.22
N PRO A 78 -17.90 -8.95 -16.28
CA PRO A 78 -17.76 -9.90 -17.38
C PRO A 78 -16.43 -9.82 -18.14
N LYS A 79 -15.65 -8.74 -17.96
CA LYS A 79 -14.30 -8.59 -18.53
C LYS A 79 -13.23 -9.28 -17.69
N ASN A 80 -13.50 -9.55 -16.42
CA ASN A 80 -12.58 -10.26 -15.55
C ASN A 80 -12.65 -11.77 -15.81
N LYS A 81 -11.51 -12.44 -15.70
CA LYS A 81 -11.50 -13.90 -15.58
C LYS A 81 -12.00 -14.25 -14.19
N ALA A 82 -13.19 -14.84 -14.10
CA ALA A 82 -13.78 -15.26 -12.83
C ALA A 82 -12.82 -16.14 -12.02
N ASN A 83 -12.80 -15.92 -10.71
CA ASN A 83 -12.07 -16.69 -9.73
C ASN A 83 -13.03 -17.65 -9.01
N PRO A 84 -13.13 -18.93 -9.43
CA PRO A 84 -14.00 -19.89 -8.77
C PRO A 84 -13.51 -20.26 -7.35
N ASN A 85 -12.26 -19.94 -7.01
CA ASN A 85 -11.64 -20.29 -5.73
C ASN A 85 -11.52 -19.07 -4.80
N ILE A 86 -12.40 -18.08 -4.96
CA ILE A 86 -12.24 -16.78 -4.29
C ILE A 86 -12.27 -16.90 -2.77
N GLU A 87 -13.07 -17.81 -2.22
CA GLU A 87 -13.15 -18.02 -0.77
C GLU A 87 -11.89 -18.70 -0.23
N GLU A 88 -11.31 -19.69 -0.94
CA GLU A 88 -10.02 -20.26 -0.57
C GLU A 88 -8.88 -19.24 -0.68
N ASP A 89 -8.93 -18.36 -1.68
CA ASP A 89 -7.97 -17.27 -1.86
C ASP A 89 -8.07 -16.25 -0.71
N LYS A 90 -9.28 -15.88 -0.28
CA LYS A 90 -9.49 -15.00 0.89
C LYS A 90 -8.93 -15.62 2.17
N GLU A 91 -9.18 -16.91 2.41
CA GLU A 91 -8.62 -17.63 3.56
C GLU A 91 -7.09 -17.74 3.49
N THR A 92 -6.52 -17.85 2.29
CA THR A 92 -5.08 -17.81 2.07
C THR A 92 -4.51 -16.43 2.39
N VAL A 93 -5.14 -15.36 1.90
CA VAL A 93 -4.74 -13.98 2.21
C VAL A 93 -4.79 -13.71 3.71
N LYS A 94 -5.84 -14.14 4.43
CA LYS A 94 -5.90 -13.99 5.90
C LYS A 94 -4.72 -14.64 6.63
N LYS A 95 -4.27 -15.82 6.17
CA LYS A 95 -3.07 -16.47 6.72
C LYS A 95 -1.81 -15.67 6.43
N LEU A 96 -1.69 -15.13 5.21
CA LEU A 96 -0.55 -14.30 4.80
C LEU A 96 -0.49 -13.00 5.59
N THR A 97 -1.61 -12.29 5.74
CA THR A 97 -1.68 -11.03 6.50
C THR A 97 -1.42 -11.27 7.99
N GLN A 98 -1.89 -12.40 8.55
CA GLN A 98 -1.54 -12.80 9.91
C GLN A 98 -0.04 -13.07 10.06
N ALA A 99 0.60 -13.77 9.10
CA ALA A 99 2.04 -14.05 9.14
C ALA A 99 2.85 -12.74 9.07
N LEU A 100 2.50 -11.86 8.13
CA LEU A 100 3.09 -10.52 8.00
C LEU A 100 2.96 -9.71 9.30
N LYS A 101 1.76 -9.66 9.90
CA LYS A 101 1.55 -8.93 11.15
C LYS A 101 2.38 -9.49 12.30
N SER A 102 2.44 -10.82 12.41
CA SER A 102 3.22 -11.50 13.45
C SER A 102 4.73 -11.26 13.28
N ASP A 103 5.15 -10.95 12.06
CA ASP A 103 6.54 -10.69 11.67
C ASP A 103 6.87 -9.18 11.60
N GLY A 104 6.00 -8.32 12.16
CA GLY A 104 6.28 -6.91 12.39
C GLY A 104 5.86 -5.96 11.27
N TYR A 105 5.09 -6.43 10.29
CA TYR A 105 4.47 -5.57 9.29
C TYR A 105 3.15 -4.98 9.78
N GLU A 106 2.84 -3.80 9.26
CA GLU A 106 1.56 -3.10 9.48
C GLU A 106 0.82 -2.93 8.16
N PHE A 107 -0.49 -2.67 8.20
CA PHE A 107 -1.32 -2.51 7.01
C PHE A 107 -1.90 -1.11 6.91
N ALA A 108 -2.07 -0.66 5.66
CA ALA A 108 -2.73 0.59 5.36
C ALA A 108 -3.63 0.44 4.13
N SER A 109 -4.66 1.26 4.07
CA SER A 109 -5.46 1.46 2.88
C SER A 109 -4.71 2.38 1.92
N HIS A 110 -4.58 1.95 0.67
CA HIS A 110 -4.31 2.80 -0.48
C HIS A 110 -5.57 2.95 -1.35
N SER A 111 -6.72 3.00 -0.66
CA SER A 111 -8.07 2.98 -1.23
C SER A 111 -8.41 1.68 -1.95
N TRP A 112 -9.71 1.44 -2.20
CA TRP A 112 -10.11 0.30 -3.01
C TRP A 112 -9.70 0.50 -4.48
N GLY A 113 -10.09 1.61 -5.07
CA GLY A 113 -9.94 1.91 -6.50
C GLY A 113 -8.72 2.76 -6.87
N HIS A 114 -7.83 3.06 -5.92
CA HIS A 114 -6.70 3.98 -6.10
C HIS A 114 -7.18 5.36 -6.62
N ILE A 115 -8.18 5.94 -5.94
CA ILE A 115 -8.84 7.18 -6.38
C ILE A 115 -8.15 8.44 -5.83
N ASN A 116 -8.33 9.57 -6.52
CA ASN A 116 -7.86 10.87 -6.06
C ASN A 116 -8.88 11.51 -5.09
N PHE A 117 -8.61 11.52 -3.78
CA PHE A 117 -9.55 11.99 -2.76
C PHE A 117 -9.75 13.51 -2.78
N SER A 118 -8.78 14.28 -3.26
CA SER A 118 -8.92 15.73 -3.42
C SER A 118 -10.02 16.10 -4.42
N THR A 119 -10.08 15.40 -5.56
CA THR A 119 -10.96 15.77 -6.69
C THR A 119 -12.27 14.98 -6.76
N ARG A 120 -12.36 13.81 -6.11
CA ARG A 120 -13.58 13.01 -6.07
C ARG A 120 -14.62 13.60 -5.11
N SER A 121 -15.90 13.39 -5.44
CA SER A 121 -17.01 13.78 -4.58
C SER A 121 -17.08 12.90 -3.32
N LEU A 122 -17.78 13.38 -2.28
CA LEU A 122 -18.03 12.60 -1.06
C LEU A 122 -18.67 11.24 -1.38
N GLU A 123 -19.68 11.23 -2.26
CA GLU A 123 -20.37 9.98 -2.69
C GLU A 123 -19.41 9.00 -3.37
N ALA A 124 -18.47 9.49 -4.18
CA ALA A 124 -17.49 8.62 -4.84
C ALA A 124 -16.48 8.04 -3.83
N ILE A 125 -16.09 8.82 -2.82
CA ILE A 125 -15.23 8.37 -1.72
C ILE A 125 -15.97 7.35 -0.85
N GLN A 126 -17.25 7.57 -0.54
CA GLN A 126 -18.07 6.59 0.19
C GLN A 126 -18.08 5.26 -0.55
N LYS A 127 -18.40 5.26 -1.85
CA LYS A 127 -18.45 4.03 -2.66
C LYS A 127 -17.11 3.28 -2.70
N ASP A 128 -16.00 4.01 -2.74
CA ASP A 128 -14.65 3.41 -2.70
C ASP A 128 -14.36 2.81 -1.32
N THR A 129 -14.72 3.53 -0.26
CA THR A 129 -14.52 3.11 1.14
C THR A 129 -15.39 1.90 1.49
N ASP A 130 -16.66 1.88 1.10
CA ASP A 130 -17.56 0.73 1.26
C ASP A 130 -17.02 -0.53 0.57
N ARG A 131 -16.31 -0.36 -0.55
CA ARG A 131 -15.67 -1.49 -1.26
C ARG A 131 -14.39 -1.93 -0.58
N TRP A 132 -13.63 -1.02 0.02
CA TRP A 132 -12.48 -1.35 0.86
C TRP A 132 -12.91 -2.19 2.07
N GLU A 133 -13.89 -1.70 2.84
CA GLU A 133 -14.43 -2.35 4.03
C GLU A 133 -15.04 -3.73 3.71
N ARG A 134 -15.59 -3.91 2.51
CA ARG A 134 -16.18 -5.19 2.09
C ARG A 134 -15.15 -6.20 1.58
N ASN A 135 -14.15 -5.74 0.82
CA ASN A 135 -13.30 -6.63 0.01
C ASN A 135 -11.88 -6.79 0.54
N VAL A 136 -11.35 -5.85 1.32
CA VAL A 136 -9.95 -5.86 1.77
C VAL A 136 -9.83 -5.91 3.28
N GLU A 137 -10.51 -5.02 4.00
CA GLU A 137 -10.39 -4.95 5.46
C GLU A 137 -10.70 -6.28 6.18
N PRO A 138 -11.70 -7.09 5.77
CA PRO A 138 -11.98 -8.38 6.41
C PRO A 138 -10.87 -9.44 6.20
N LEU A 139 -9.87 -9.14 5.36
CA LEU A 139 -8.71 -9.99 5.11
C LEU A 139 -7.52 -9.63 6.00
N LEU A 140 -7.60 -8.52 6.75
CA LEU A 140 -6.57 -8.07 7.67
C LEU A 140 -6.80 -8.67 9.07
N PRO A 141 -5.73 -8.89 9.86
CA PRO A 141 -5.86 -9.42 11.21
C PRO A 141 -6.45 -8.39 12.20
N ASP A 142 -6.26 -7.11 11.94
CA ASP A 142 -6.71 -5.98 12.77
C ASP A 142 -7.41 -4.90 11.90
N PRO A 143 -8.25 -4.03 12.49
CA PRO A 143 -8.82 -2.88 11.79
C PRO A 143 -7.75 -1.99 11.14
N CYS A 144 -8.06 -1.43 9.96
CA CYS A 144 -7.08 -0.64 9.21
C CYS A 144 -7.22 0.86 9.51
N GLU A 145 -6.43 1.37 10.44
CA GLU A 145 -6.52 2.79 10.85
C GLU A 145 -5.76 3.77 9.95
N ILE A 146 -4.92 3.25 9.03
CA ILE A 146 -4.00 4.07 8.22
C ILE A 146 -4.54 4.20 6.79
N LEU A 147 -4.74 5.43 6.34
CA LEU A 147 -5.02 5.77 4.95
C LEU A 147 -3.81 6.48 4.33
N LEU A 148 -3.20 5.82 3.36
CA LEU A 148 -2.19 6.41 2.49
C LEU A 148 -2.93 6.94 1.26
N TYR A 149 -3.00 8.25 1.07
CA TYR A 149 -3.75 8.81 -0.06
C TYR A 149 -3.11 8.43 -1.40
N PRO A 150 -3.85 7.81 -2.34
CA PRO A 150 -3.38 7.65 -3.70
C PRO A 150 -2.97 8.98 -4.30
N PHE A 151 -1.84 9.00 -5.00
CA PHE A 151 -1.24 10.21 -5.56
C PHE A 151 -0.86 11.30 -4.54
N GLY A 152 -0.94 11.04 -3.23
CA GLY A 152 -0.81 12.05 -2.19
C GLY A 152 -2.00 13.03 -2.14
N ALA A 153 -3.13 12.67 -2.74
CA ALA A 153 -4.29 13.54 -2.92
C ALA A 153 -5.11 13.68 -1.63
N ASP A 154 -4.60 14.49 -0.70
CA ASP A 154 -5.23 14.83 0.59
C ASP A 154 -6.63 15.47 0.42
N ILE A 155 -7.54 15.23 1.36
CA ILE A 155 -8.91 15.80 1.38
C ILE A 155 -8.96 17.27 1.83
N GLY A 156 -7.88 17.79 2.43
CA GLY A 156 -7.78 19.16 2.93
C GLY A 156 -6.47 19.83 2.53
N ASP A 157 -6.30 21.06 3.01
CA ASP A 157 -5.07 21.83 2.87
C ASP A 157 -4.19 21.70 4.13
N TRP A 158 -3.30 22.66 4.38
CA TRP A 158 -2.41 22.64 5.53
C TRP A 158 -3.12 22.84 6.88
N HIS A 159 -4.38 23.29 6.90
CA HIS A 159 -5.12 23.47 8.14
C HIS A 159 -5.54 22.13 8.77
N PRO A 160 -5.70 22.06 10.10
CA PRO A 160 -6.23 20.88 10.79
C PRO A 160 -7.55 20.37 10.19
N TYR A 161 -7.70 19.05 10.09
CA TYR A 161 -9.01 18.46 9.86
C TYR A 161 -9.95 18.79 11.02
N GLN A 162 -11.21 18.96 10.70
CA GLN A 162 -12.25 19.29 11.66
C GLN A 162 -13.55 18.62 11.23
N SER A 163 -14.31 18.13 12.19
CA SER A 163 -15.62 17.57 11.90
C SER A 163 -16.53 18.60 11.21
N GLY A 164 -17.26 18.18 10.19
CA GLY A 164 -18.08 19.03 9.34
C GLY A 164 -17.33 19.87 8.31
N GLN A 165 -16.02 19.69 8.15
CA GLN A 165 -15.19 20.36 7.12
C GLN A 165 -14.77 19.39 5.99
N GLN A 166 -13.95 19.87 5.05
CA GLN A 166 -13.48 19.10 3.87
C GLN A 166 -14.65 18.46 3.08
N ASP A 167 -15.76 19.18 2.96
CA ASP A 167 -17.00 18.71 2.32
C ASP A 167 -17.55 17.40 2.93
N GLY A 168 -17.33 17.18 4.23
CA GLY A 168 -17.75 15.98 4.97
C GLY A 168 -16.85 14.76 4.76
N LYS A 169 -15.75 14.89 3.99
CA LYS A 169 -14.84 13.77 3.68
C LYS A 169 -14.09 13.28 4.92
N PHE A 170 -13.73 14.18 5.84
CA PHE A 170 -13.05 13.79 7.06
C PHE A 170 -13.96 12.93 7.94
N ASP A 171 -15.19 13.41 8.22
CA ASP A 171 -16.16 12.66 9.02
C ASP A 171 -16.43 11.27 8.43
N LEU A 172 -16.53 11.16 7.10
CA LEU A 172 -16.73 9.88 6.42
C LEU A 172 -15.58 8.92 6.70
N LEU A 173 -14.34 9.37 6.52
CA LEU A 173 -13.15 8.51 6.67
C LEU A 173 -12.87 8.17 8.13
N GLU A 174 -13.12 9.11 9.05
CA GLU A 174 -13.04 8.84 10.49
C GLU A 174 -14.08 7.79 10.90
N ASN A 175 -15.33 7.91 10.44
CA ASN A 175 -16.37 6.92 10.73
C ASN A 175 -16.08 5.54 10.11
N ALA A 176 -15.30 5.48 9.04
CA ALA A 176 -14.79 4.24 8.44
C ALA A 176 -13.58 3.66 9.23
N GLY A 177 -13.13 4.31 10.30
CA GLY A 177 -12.07 3.83 11.18
C GLY A 177 -10.66 4.36 10.88
N PHE A 178 -10.50 5.29 9.92
CA PHE A 178 -9.20 5.89 9.64
C PHE A 178 -8.87 7.02 10.61
N HIS A 179 -7.66 6.96 11.18
CA HIS A 179 -7.15 7.96 12.12
C HIS A 179 -5.77 8.49 11.69
N TYR A 180 -5.03 7.76 10.86
CA TYR A 180 -3.73 8.16 10.34
C TYR A 180 -3.83 8.45 8.84
N PHE A 181 -3.61 9.70 8.46
CA PHE A 181 -3.82 10.21 7.10
C PHE A 181 -2.50 10.65 6.49
N CYS A 182 -2.03 9.91 5.50
CA CYS A 182 -0.68 10.02 4.99
C CYS A 182 -0.68 10.42 3.52
N ASN A 183 -0.38 11.68 3.23
CA ASN A 183 -0.22 12.16 1.87
C ASN A 183 1.20 11.87 1.34
N VAL A 184 1.49 12.37 0.13
CA VAL A 184 2.84 12.36 -0.44
C VAL A 184 3.28 13.80 -0.57
N ASP A 185 4.43 14.10 0.01
CA ASP A 185 5.07 15.39 -0.06
C ASP A 185 6.57 15.25 -0.41
N SER A 186 7.28 16.36 -0.39
CA SER A 186 8.74 16.39 -0.57
C SER A 186 9.44 17.13 0.57
N THR A 187 8.71 17.45 1.64
CA THR A 187 9.29 18.11 2.80
C THR A 187 10.00 17.07 3.65
N GLN A 188 11.04 17.48 4.38
CA GLN A 188 11.82 16.53 5.19
C GLN A 188 10.99 15.95 6.32
N VAL A 189 10.18 16.79 6.98
CA VAL A 189 9.27 16.44 8.07
C VAL A 189 8.04 17.34 8.01
N TRP A 190 6.86 16.74 7.88
CA TRP A 190 5.59 17.42 8.10
C TRP A 190 4.63 16.47 8.84
N MET A 191 4.11 16.93 9.97
CA MET A 191 3.12 16.22 10.76
C MET A 191 2.13 17.22 11.35
N GLN A 192 0.89 16.79 11.51
CA GLN A 192 -0.17 17.53 12.18
C GLN A 192 -1.05 16.56 12.94
N TYR A 193 -1.23 16.79 14.24
CA TYR A 193 -2.08 15.95 15.08
C TYR A 193 -3.24 16.79 15.62
N GLY A 194 -4.40 16.16 15.73
CA GLY A 194 -5.56 16.62 16.47
C GLY A 194 -6.00 15.54 17.46
N ASP A 195 -7.12 15.75 18.14
CA ASP A 195 -7.62 14.79 19.13
C ASP A 195 -8.07 13.46 18.48
N GLN A 196 -8.45 13.51 17.21
CA GLN A 196 -9.05 12.40 16.45
C GLN A 196 -8.18 11.89 15.29
N PHE A 197 -7.09 12.57 14.96
CA PHE A 197 -6.32 12.24 13.76
C PHE A 197 -4.83 12.58 13.89
N LEU A 198 -4.02 11.89 13.10
CA LEU A 198 -2.66 12.25 12.75
C LEU A 198 -2.56 12.36 11.23
N ARG A 199 -1.99 13.46 10.74
CA ARG A 199 -1.60 13.65 9.35
C ARG A 199 -0.09 13.64 9.22
N GLN A 200 0.43 12.93 8.23
CA GLN A 200 1.86 12.82 8.01
C GLN A 200 2.23 12.91 6.53
N GLY A 201 3.20 13.79 6.26
CA GLY A 201 3.86 13.92 4.97
C GLY A 201 4.83 12.77 4.76
N ARG A 202 4.77 12.15 3.58
CA ARG A 202 5.71 11.09 3.19
C ARG A 202 6.47 11.48 1.94
N ARG A 203 7.78 11.24 1.95
CA ARG A 203 8.62 11.34 0.77
C ARG A 203 8.61 10.02 0.02
N ASN A 204 8.07 10.02 -1.20
CA ASN A 204 8.21 8.87 -2.10
C ASN A 204 9.67 8.64 -2.50
N ILE A 205 10.09 7.38 -2.50
CA ILE A 205 11.36 6.91 -3.05
C ILE A 205 10.98 6.03 -4.25
N ASP A 206 11.00 6.62 -5.44
CA ASP A 206 10.69 5.94 -6.70
C ASP A 206 11.77 6.24 -7.75
N GLY A 207 11.68 5.55 -8.90
CA GLY A 207 12.64 5.73 -9.99
C GLY A 207 12.70 7.18 -10.48
N TYR A 208 11.58 7.91 -10.47
CA TYR A 208 11.54 9.30 -10.91
C TYR A 208 12.32 10.21 -9.96
N ARG A 209 12.05 10.14 -8.66
CA ARG A 209 12.72 10.98 -7.66
C ARG A 209 14.19 10.64 -7.53
N LEU A 210 14.54 9.35 -7.62
CA LEU A 210 15.93 8.92 -7.70
C LEU A 210 16.60 9.50 -8.95
N TYR A 211 15.95 9.47 -10.11
CA TYR A 211 16.49 10.04 -11.35
C TYR A 211 16.68 11.56 -11.27
N GLU A 212 15.68 12.32 -10.77
CA GLU A 212 15.79 13.78 -10.58
C GLU A 212 16.96 14.15 -9.67
N SER A 213 17.13 13.40 -8.57
CA SER A 213 18.23 13.61 -7.63
C SER A 213 19.57 13.21 -8.23
N TYR A 214 19.62 12.10 -8.97
CA TYR A 214 20.83 11.59 -9.63
C TYR A 214 21.40 12.59 -10.66
N ILE A 215 20.53 13.18 -11.50
CA ILE A 215 20.94 14.17 -12.51
C ILE A 215 21.11 15.59 -11.95
N GLY A 216 20.83 15.79 -10.66
CA GLY A 216 20.93 17.10 -10.00
C GLY A 216 19.82 18.09 -10.37
N LYS A 217 18.67 17.62 -10.85
CA LYS A 217 17.50 18.46 -11.16
C LYS A 217 16.80 18.94 -9.89
N ALA A 218 16.67 18.08 -8.89
CA ALA A 218 16.09 18.40 -7.58
C ALA A 218 16.69 17.50 -6.50
N ASP A 219 17.23 18.09 -5.43
CA ASP A 219 17.73 17.33 -4.28
C ASP A 219 16.64 17.21 -3.21
N ARG A 220 16.15 15.98 -3.01
CA ARG A 220 15.09 15.65 -2.04
C ARG A 220 15.43 14.48 -1.12
N LEU A 221 16.61 13.88 -1.32
CA LEU A 221 16.99 12.60 -0.72
C LEU A 221 18.41 12.60 -0.12
N SER A 222 19.22 13.65 -0.33
CA SER A 222 20.61 13.67 0.17
C SER A 222 20.73 13.64 1.70
N ASP A 223 19.67 14.00 2.42
CA ASP A 223 19.58 13.84 3.88
C ASP A 223 19.33 12.39 4.33
N LEU A 224 18.86 11.53 3.42
CA LEU A 224 18.58 10.11 3.70
C LEU A 224 19.72 9.22 3.20
N PHE A 225 20.18 9.41 1.96
CA PHE A 225 21.25 8.62 1.36
C PHE A 225 21.85 9.30 0.12
N ASP A 226 23.06 8.88 -0.25
CA ASP A 226 23.69 9.29 -1.51
C ASP A 226 23.07 8.56 -2.70
N VAL A 227 22.18 9.25 -3.42
CA VAL A 227 21.48 8.72 -4.60
C VAL A 227 22.45 8.18 -5.66
N LYS A 228 23.65 8.78 -5.80
CA LYS A 228 24.64 8.33 -6.79
C LYS A 228 25.20 6.94 -6.50
N LYS A 229 25.06 6.44 -5.27
CA LYS A 229 25.49 5.09 -4.89
C LYS A 229 24.43 4.02 -5.12
N VAL A 230 23.17 4.40 -5.26
CA VAL A 230 22.04 3.46 -5.30
C VAL A 230 21.26 3.49 -6.61
N PHE A 231 21.34 4.57 -7.39
CA PHE A 231 20.65 4.66 -8.67
C PHE A 231 21.22 3.68 -9.69
N ASP A 232 20.39 2.74 -10.17
CA ASP A 232 20.79 1.77 -11.20
C ASP A 232 20.76 2.40 -12.59
N THR A 233 21.93 2.77 -13.09
CA THR A 233 22.11 3.40 -14.42
C THR A 233 21.80 2.47 -15.60
N ARG A 234 21.51 1.18 -15.37
CA ARG A 234 21.06 0.25 -16.42
C ARG A 234 19.57 0.39 -16.71
N ARG A 235 18.81 1.03 -15.81
CA ARG A 235 17.38 1.30 -16.03
C ARG A 235 17.20 2.30 -17.17
N PRO A 236 16.12 2.20 -17.98
CA PRO A 236 15.84 3.16 -19.03
C PRO A 236 15.74 4.60 -18.49
N THR A 237 16.35 5.54 -19.20
CA THR A 237 16.33 6.99 -18.89
C THR A 237 15.98 7.81 -20.14
N PRO A 238 15.29 8.96 -20.02
CA PRO A 238 14.85 9.59 -18.78
C PRO A 238 13.67 8.84 -18.14
N ILE A 239 13.58 8.92 -16.81
CA ILE A 239 12.39 8.45 -16.08
C ILE A 239 11.45 9.64 -15.95
N ASN A 240 10.24 9.52 -16.49
CA ASN A 240 9.16 10.51 -16.44
C ASN A 240 7.87 9.89 -15.81
N TRP A 241 6.91 10.75 -15.47
CA TRP A 241 5.59 10.37 -14.95
C TRP A 241 4.54 10.16 -16.05
N GLU A 242 4.93 10.26 -17.32
CA GLU A 242 4.04 10.14 -18.48
C GLU A 242 3.89 8.69 -18.95
#